data_AF-A0A6M1YXJ8-F1
#
_entry.id   AF-A0A6M1YXJ8-F1
#
_cell.length_a   1.000
_cell.length_b   1.000
_cell.length_c   1.000
_cell.angle_alpha   90.00
_cell.angle_beta   90.00
_cell.angle_gamma   90.00
#
_symmetry.space_group_name_H-M   'P 1'
#
loop_
_entity.id
_entity.type
_entity.pdbx_description
1 polymer ?
#
loop_
_entity_poly.entity_id
_entity_poly.type
_entity_poly.pdbx_seq_one_letter_code
_entity_poly.pdbx_strand_id
1 'polypeptide(L)'
;MDSSFYKTKTKSSTNIVLLLLMLFIVVFPKGGIKYKSIPITWGYTLLALVSFTLLLRKRYSIRKEHLYVLLALLPFQIYSACSLFINGIENIGFAFSFFVSFFCLPFIFFFIFSEYIENLDTAYFFIILKRSIFFIACYGIFLFFYRVIVGTLLEIPLLTTNYHEKGIIETTKFIHNRGLFLKLISTYNNGNIFGLCLLMILPLYNYIEKNIFKKNIVKLSLIFTLSRTVWIGLIISEFFFSFFIIKNKHKSLVRFFMTALAVIAIIVFFSRYIQRPISWYFDKDMGGRVKEYYFIIKFLSHIPFAHIAEMIYFSVLYIFGFLGFILFIISMFSPIAFFTLKNIKSNISDIDKCIILGLATYLIVSFSDGALLYLPVMAFYWFLSSFLLSKKELTLEF
;
A
#
# COMPACT_ATOMS: atom_id res chain seq x y z
N MET A 1 47.61 0.19 -1.26
CA MET A 1 47.43 1.31 -2.22
C MET A 1 46.98 0.65 -3.52
N ASP A 2 45.74 0.69 -4.00
CA ASP A 2 44.56 1.49 -3.70
C ASP A 2 43.30 0.62 -3.92
N SER A 3 42.47 0.48 -2.89
CA SER A 3 41.13 -0.13 -3.01
C SER A 3 40.05 0.65 -2.26
N SER A 4 40.39 1.80 -1.69
CA SER A 4 39.49 2.65 -0.90
C SER A 4 38.72 3.69 -1.73
N PHE A 5 39.11 3.97 -2.98
CA PHE A 5 38.47 5.00 -3.80
C PHE A 5 37.19 4.57 -4.54
N TYR A 6 36.90 3.26 -4.62
CA TYR A 6 35.70 2.75 -5.32
C TYR A 6 34.46 2.56 -4.42
N LYS A 7 34.60 2.63 -3.09
CA LYS A 7 33.48 2.33 -2.15
C LYS A 7 32.57 3.51 -1.80
N THR A 8 33.00 4.76 -2.05
CA THR A 8 32.21 5.96 -1.68
C THR A 8 31.31 6.45 -2.81
N LYS A 9 31.71 6.30 -4.07
CA LYS A 9 30.97 6.83 -5.22
C LYS A 9 29.68 6.05 -5.53
N THR A 10 29.67 4.73 -5.30
CA THR A 10 28.53 3.85 -5.59
C THR A 10 27.35 4.06 -4.64
N LYS A 11 27.60 4.37 -3.35
CA LYS A 11 26.54 4.70 -2.39
C LYS A 11 25.77 5.97 -2.76
N SER A 12 26.44 6.94 -3.38
CA SER A 12 25.81 8.20 -3.78
C SER A 12 24.75 7.99 -4.86
N SER A 13 25.07 7.25 -5.93
CA SER A 13 24.13 6.99 -7.03
C SER A 13 22.92 6.14 -6.60
N THR A 14 23.13 5.12 -5.76
CA THR A 14 22.02 4.29 -5.25
C THR A 14 21.09 5.10 -4.35
N ASN A 15 21.64 6.00 -3.53
CA ASN A 15 20.84 6.86 -2.66
C ASN A 15 20.02 7.87 -3.46
N ILE A 16 20.55 8.40 -4.57
CA ILE A 16 19.79 9.27 -5.48
C ILE A 16 18.63 8.50 -6.13
N VAL A 17 18.88 7.30 -6.66
CA VAL A 17 17.82 6.47 -7.25
C VAL A 17 16.74 6.15 -6.23
N LEU A 18 17.15 5.77 -5.00
CA LEU A 18 16.22 5.49 -3.91
C LEU A 18 15.39 6.73 -3.53
N LEU A 19 16.02 7.91 -3.46
CA LEU A 19 15.32 9.18 -3.20
C LEU A 19 14.28 9.47 -4.28
N LEU A 20 14.63 9.31 -5.56
CA LEU A 20 13.71 9.55 -6.68
C LEU A 20 12.55 8.54 -6.68
N LEU A 21 12.82 7.26 -6.42
CA LEU A 21 11.78 6.24 -6.27
C LEU A 21 10.85 6.57 -5.10
N MET A 22 11.40 6.97 -3.95
CA MET A 22 10.59 7.41 -2.80
C MET A 22 9.74 8.64 -3.14
N LEU A 23 10.32 9.62 -3.84
CA LEU A 23 9.61 10.83 -4.26
C LEU A 23 8.43 10.49 -5.17
N PHE A 24 8.61 9.64 -6.19
CA PHE A 24 7.57 9.39 -7.17
C PHE A 24 6.65 8.21 -6.87
N ILE A 25 7.02 7.27 -6.00
CA ILE A 25 6.15 6.14 -5.59
C ILE A 25 5.41 6.46 -4.28
N VAL A 26 6.04 7.19 -3.34
CA VAL A 26 5.44 7.49 -2.03
C VAL A 26 4.89 8.91 -1.98
N VAL A 27 5.66 9.90 -2.44
CA VAL A 27 5.26 11.31 -2.31
C VAL A 27 4.34 11.76 -3.44
N PHE A 28 4.58 11.38 -4.68
CA PHE A 28 3.80 11.80 -5.86
C PHE A 28 3.35 10.63 -6.75
N PRO A 29 2.62 9.64 -6.21
CA PRO A 29 2.28 8.41 -6.91
C PRO A 29 1.35 8.57 -8.12
N LYS A 30 0.64 9.71 -8.22
CA LYS A 30 -0.31 9.99 -9.30
C LYS A 30 0.19 10.99 -10.33
N GLY A 31 1.41 11.51 -10.18
CA GLY A 31 2.02 12.34 -11.21
C GLY A 31 2.27 11.51 -12.48
N GLY A 32 1.76 11.98 -13.62
CA GLY A 32 1.88 11.26 -14.89
C GLY A 32 0.86 11.63 -15.95
N ILE A 33 0.76 10.75 -16.95
CA ILE A 33 -0.16 10.87 -18.09
C ILE A 33 -1.05 9.61 -18.19
N LYS A 34 -2.18 9.73 -18.88
CA LYS A 34 -3.01 8.59 -19.24
C LYS A 34 -2.90 8.39 -20.75
N TYR A 35 -2.65 7.16 -21.17
CA TYR A 35 -2.68 6.79 -22.58
C TYR A 35 -3.64 5.63 -22.76
N LYS A 36 -4.69 5.80 -23.59
CA LYS A 36 -5.75 4.80 -23.81
C LYS A 36 -6.28 4.17 -22.50
N SER A 37 -6.63 5.01 -21.54
CA SER A 37 -7.12 4.63 -20.19
C SER A 37 -6.10 3.96 -19.26
N ILE A 38 -4.86 3.73 -19.70
CA ILE A 38 -3.78 3.20 -18.87
C ILE A 38 -3.04 4.37 -18.20
N PRO A 39 -2.97 4.42 -16.86
CA PRO A 39 -2.18 5.44 -16.16
C PRO A 39 -0.69 5.11 -16.23
N ILE A 40 0.09 6.01 -16.82
CA ILE A 40 1.55 5.96 -16.86
C ILE A 40 2.06 7.01 -15.87
N THR A 41 2.46 6.54 -14.68
CA THR A 41 2.94 7.43 -13.61
C THR A 41 4.47 7.49 -13.60
N TRP A 42 5.02 8.60 -13.13
CA TRP A 42 6.47 8.80 -13.08
C TRP A 42 7.17 7.77 -12.21
N GLY A 43 6.57 7.39 -11.08
CA GLY A 43 7.15 6.39 -10.17
C GLY A 43 7.30 5.03 -10.83
N TYR A 44 6.28 4.59 -11.58
CA TYR A 44 6.30 3.29 -12.26
C TYR A 44 7.17 3.31 -13.51
N THR A 45 7.22 4.44 -14.22
CA THR A 45 8.13 4.63 -15.35
C THR A 45 9.58 4.56 -14.88
N LEU A 46 9.92 5.29 -13.81
CA LEU A 46 11.26 5.24 -13.21
C LEU A 46 11.58 3.83 -12.71
N LEU A 47 10.66 3.16 -12.03
CA LEU A 47 10.84 1.79 -11.57
C LEU A 47 11.11 0.84 -12.73
N ALA A 48 10.37 0.96 -13.83
CA ALA A 48 10.55 0.14 -15.04
C ALA A 48 11.91 0.40 -15.71
N LEU A 49 12.31 1.67 -15.85
CA LEU A 49 13.61 2.04 -16.43
C LEU A 49 14.77 1.50 -15.59
N VAL A 50 14.74 1.71 -14.28
CA VAL A 50 15.76 1.17 -13.37
C VAL A 50 15.79 -0.36 -13.46
N SER A 51 14.63 -1.01 -13.42
CA SER A 51 14.52 -2.47 -13.55
C SER A 51 15.09 -2.98 -14.87
N PHE A 52 14.80 -2.32 -15.98
CA PHE A 52 15.31 -2.67 -17.30
C PHE A 52 16.84 -2.53 -17.38
N THR A 53 17.41 -1.44 -16.88
CA THR A 53 18.87 -1.28 -16.84
C THR A 53 19.56 -2.36 -16.00
N LEU A 54 18.94 -2.74 -14.88
CA LEU A 54 19.43 -3.82 -14.03
C LEU A 54 19.23 -5.20 -14.65
N LEU A 55 18.30 -5.37 -15.58
CA LEU A 55 18.12 -6.62 -16.32
C LEU A 55 19.24 -6.88 -17.34
N LEU A 56 19.96 -5.86 -17.76
CA LEU A 56 21.05 -6.00 -18.74
C LEU A 56 22.40 -6.39 -18.12
N ARG A 57 22.43 -6.64 -16.80
CA ARG A 57 23.66 -6.99 -16.09
C ARG A 57 24.06 -8.45 -16.32
N LYS A 58 25.37 -8.71 -16.30
CA LYS A 58 25.94 -10.05 -16.56
C LYS A 58 25.71 -11.07 -15.43
N ARG A 59 25.46 -10.63 -14.20
CA ARG A 59 25.35 -11.52 -13.02
C ARG A 59 24.18 -11.11 -12.14
N TYR A 60 23.40 -12.09 -11.74
CA TYR A 60 22.31 -11.95 -10.79
C TYR A 60 22.62 -12.73 -9.53
N SER A 61 22.57 -12.05 -8.40
CA SER A 61 22.43 -12.70 -7.10
C SER A 61 20.97 -12.62 -6.69
N ILE A 62 20.31 -13.77 -6.56
CA ILE A 62 18.92 -13.85 -6.11
C ILE A 62 18.91 -14.66 -4.84
N ARG A 63 18.24 -14.10 -3.83
CA ARG A 63 18.11 -14.74 -2.55
C ARG A 63 17.11 -15.90 -2.60
N LYS A 64 17.43 -17.01 -1.94
CA LYS A 64 16.57 -18.21 -1.90
C LYS A 64 15.15 -17.90 -1.40
N GLU A 65 15.01 -17.07 -0.39
CA GLU A 65 13.71 -16.70 0.18
C GLU A 65 12.86 -15.89 -0.78
N HIS A 66 13.48 -14.99 -1.55
CA HIS A 66 12.78 -14.26 -2.61
C HIS A 66 12.34 -15.21 -3.72
N LEU A 67 13.18 -16.19 -4.07
CA LEU A 67 12.83 -17.21 -5.06
C LEU A 67 11.67 -18.10 -4.58
N TYR A 68 11.67 -18.54 -3.32
CA TYR A 68 10.56 -19.35 -2.77
C TYR A 68 9.23 -18.61 -2.79
N VAL A 69 9.24 -17.31 -2.48
CA VAL A 69 8.04 -16.48 -2.59
C VAL A 69 7.61 -16.35 -4.05
N LEU A 70 8.52 -16.08 -4.99
CA LEU A 70 8.19 -16.08 -6.42
C LEU A 70 7.57 -17.40 -6.88
N LEU A 71 8.14 -18.53 -6.46
CA LEU A 71 7.60 -19.86 -6.76
C LEU A 71 6.20 -20.06 -6.17
N ALA A 72 5.92 -19.54 -4.97
CA ALA A 72 4.60 -19.59 -4.36
C ALA A 72 3.56 -18.67 -5.06
N LEU A 73 4.01 -17.62 -5.75
CA LEU A 73 3.15 -16.78 -6.60
C LEU A 73 2.80 -17.42 -7.95
N LEU A 74 3.69 -18.28 -8.49
CA LEU A 74 3.52 -18.85 -9.83
C LEU A 74 2.17 -19.56 -10.05
N PRO A 75 1.64 -20.38 -9.12
CA PRO A 75 0.34 -21.02 -9.31
C PRO A 75 -0.79 -20.02 -9.57
N PHE A 76 -0.86 -18.92 -8.82
CA PHE A 76 -1.87 -17.89 -9.03
C PHE A 76 -1.64 -17.12 -10.34
N GLN A 77 -0.39 -16.82 -10.69
CA GLN A 77 -0.05 -16.16 -11.95
C GLN A 77 -0.44 -17.01 -13.16
N ILE A 78 -0.11 -18.30 -13.15
CA ILE A 78 -0.47 -19.24 -14.22
C ILE A 78 -1.99 -19.36 -14.30
N TYR A 79 -2.66 -19.62 -13.18
CA TYR A 79 -4.11 -19.77 -13.14
C TYR A 79 -4.83 -18.52 -13.65
N SER A 80 -4.44 -17.33 -13.15
CA SER A 80 -5.06 -16.07 -13.56
C SER A 80 -4.79 -15.75 -15.03
N ALA A 81 -3.59 -16.00 -15.54
CA ALA A 81 -3.26 -15.84 -16.96
C ALA A 81 -4.09 -16.78 -17.85
N CYS A 82 -4.21 -18.06 -17.48
CA CYS A 82 -5.07 -19.01 -18.19
C CYS A 82 -6.54 -18.57 -18.15
N SER A 83 -7.02 -18.11 -16.99
CA SER A 83 -8.38 -17.60 -16.83
C SER A 83 -8.64 -16.38 -17.72
N LEU A 84 -7.71 -15.42 -17.77
CA LEU A 84 -7.78 -14.24 -18.65
C LEU A 84 -7.79 -14.64 -20.13
N PHE A 85 -7.00 -15.63 -20.51
CA PHE A 85 -6.92 -16.13 -21.89
C PHE A 85 -8.19 -16.88 -22.32
N ILE A 86 -8.73 -17.75 -21.46
CA ILE A 86 -9.89 -18.58 -21.77
C ILE A 86 -11.20 -17.77 -21.72
N ASN A 87 -11.37 -16.96 -20.67
CA ASN A 87 -12.64 -16.25 -20.43
C ASN A 87 -12.67 -14.84 -21.03
N GLY A 88 -11.52 -14.32 -21.50
CA GLY A 88 -11.39 -13.00 -22.10
C GLY A 88 -11.25 -11.86 -21.10
N ILE A 89 -11.06 -10.66 -21.66
CA ILE A 89 -10.83 -9.40 -20.92
C ILE A 89 -11.89 -8.40 -21.35
N GLU A 90 -12.67 -7.90 -20.40
CA GLU A 90 -13.66 -6.85 -20.64
C GLU A 90 -13.01 -5.46 -20.59
N ASN A 91 -12.07 -5.24 -19.65
CA ASN A 91 -11.40 -3.95 -19.49
C ASN A 91 -9.87 -4.08 -19.51
N ILE A 92 -9.26 -3.62 -20.60
CA ILE A 92 -7.81 -3.68 -20.84
C ILE A 92 -7.03 -2.88 -19.79
N GLY A 93 -7.55 -1.72 -19.35
CA GLY A 93 -6.87 -0.87 -18.35
C GLY A 93 -6.73 -1.57 -17.00
N PHE A 94 -7.79 -2.24 -16.55
CA PHE A 94 -7.75 -3.02 -15.31
C PHE A 94 -6.92 -4.30 -15.46
N ALA A 95 -6.98 -4.98 -16.62
CA ALA A 95 -6.13 -6.14 -16.88
C ALA A 95 -4.65 -5.76 -16.87
N PHE A 96 -4.28 -4.63 -17.46
CA PHE A 96 -2.93 -4.09 -17.40
C PHE A 96 -2.50 -3.77 -15.97
N SER A 97 -3.36 -3.11 -15.19
CA SER A 97 -3.08 -2.85 -13.77
C SER A 97 -2.90 -4.14 -12.97
N PHE A 98 -3.71 -5.17 -13.24
CA PHE A 98 -3.58 -6.49 -12.62
C PHE A 98 -2.24 -7.14 -12.98
N PHE A 99 -1.86 -7.13 -14.26
CA PHE A 99 -0.60 -7.68 -14.73
C PHE A 99 0.60 -6.99 -14.10
N VAL A 100 0.60 -5.65 -14.06
CA VAL A 100 1.65 -4.88 -13.37
C VAL A 100 1.72 -5.27 -11.89
N SER A 101 0.56 -5.35 -11.22
CA SER A 101 0.47 -5.64 -9.79
C SER A 101 0.94 -7.05 -9.41
N PHE A 102 0.63 -8.08 -10.18
CA PHE A 102 0.89 -9.48 -9.80
C PHE A 102 1.98 -10.17 -10.59
N PHE A 103 2.41 -9.64 -11.74
CA PHE A 103 3.47 -10.22 -12.56
C PHE A 103 4.71 -9.34 -12.53
N CYS A 104 4.58 -8.07 -12.95
CA CYS A 104 5.74 -7.19 -13.06
C CYS A 104 6.33 -6.82 -11.69
N LEU A 105 5.53 -6.33 -10.75
CA LEU A 105 6.05 -5.85 -9.46
C LEU A 105 6.70 -6.95 -8.61
N PRO A 106 6.10 -8.15 -8.44
CA PRO A 106 6.78 -9.22 -7.72
C PRO A 106 8.09 -9.62 -8.37
N PHE A 107 8.12 -9.73 -9.70
CA PHE A 107 9.36 -10.02 -10.42
C PHE A 107 10.41 -8.92 -10.20
N ILE A 108 10.03 -7.65 -10.29
CA ILE A 108 10.93 -6.53 -10.00
C ILE A 108 11.50 -6.63 -8.58
N PHE A 109 10.67 -6.80 -7.56
CA PHE A 109 11.12 -6.73 -6.17
C PHE A 109 11.82 -8.00 -5.66
N PHE A 110 11.40 -9.18 -6.08
CA PHE A 110 11.98 -10.45 -5.61
C PHE A 110 13.08 -11.00 -6.53
N PHE A 111 13.08 -10.65 -7.82
CA PHE A 111 14.12 -11.12 -8.75
C PHE A 111 15.14 -10.01 -9.04
N ILE A 112 14.72 -8.90 -9.62
CA ILE A 112 15.63 -7.86 -10.12
C ILE A 112 16.29 -7.11 -8.95
N PHE A 113 15.49 -6.69 -7.97
CA PHE A 113 15.94 -5.86 -6.85
C PHE A 113 16.40 -6.68 -5.63
N SER A 114 16.40 -8.02 -5.71
CA SER A 114 16.73 -8.92 -4.60
C SER A 114 18.00 -8.50 -3.85
N GLU A 115 19.12 -8.40 -4.59
CA GLU A 115 20.43 -8.02 -4.07
C GLU A 115 20.51 -6.53 -3.65
N TYR A 116 19.80 -5.64 -4.34
CA TYR A 116 19.84 -4.21 -4.07
C TYR A 116 19.08 -3.85 -2.79
N ILE A 117 17.97 -4.53 -2.54
CA ILE A 117 17.21 -4.35 -1.30
C ILE A 117 18.02 -4.87 -0.13
N GLU A 118 18.77 -5.96 -0.27
CA GLU A 118 19.66 -6.47 0.79
C GLU A 118 20.77 -5.46 1.14
N ASN A 119 21.42 -4.88 0.13
CA ASN A 119 22.53 -3.93 0.31
C ASN A 119 22.10 -2.46 0.48
N LEU A 120 20.81 -2.21 0.70
CA LEU A 120 20.23 -0.88 0.82
C LEU A 120 20.72 -0.18 2.09
N ASP A 121 21.15 1.08 1.98
CA ASP A 121 21.52 1.94 3.12
C ASP A 121 20.29 2.20 3.99
N THR A 122 20.13 1.38 5.02
CA THR A 122 18.92 1.34 5.87
C THR A 122 18.73 2.63 6.65
N ALA A 123 19.82 3.26 7.10
CA ALA A 123 19.79 4.53 7.81
C ALA A 123 19.27 5.64 6.89
N TYR A 124 19.85 5.77 5.69
CA TYR A 124 19.40 6.74 4.70
C TYR A 124 17.94 6.49 4.30
N PHE A 125 17.58 5.23 4.02
CA PHE A 125 16.22 4.83 3.67
C PHE A 125 15.20 5.20 4.76
N PHE A 126 15.48 4.93 6.04
CA PHE A 126 14.55 5.29 7.10
C PHE A 126 14.43 6.80 7.29
N ILE A 127 15.48 7.57 7.03
CA ILE A 127 15.43 9.04 7.05
C ILE A 127 14.47 9.54 5.96
N ILE A 128 14.65 9.11 4.71
CA ILE A 128 13.80 9.56 3.59
C ILE A 128 12.37 9.02 3.73
N LEU A 129 12.18 7.79 4.23
CA LEU A 129 10.86 7.19 4.46
C LEU A 129 10.06 8.00 5.49
N LYS A 130 10.67 8.30 6.64
CA LYS A 130 10.02 9.13 7.69
C LYS A 130 9.61 10.49 7.16
N ARG A 131 10.51 11.16 6.45
CA ARG A 131 10.26 12.49 5.88
C ARG A 131 9.16 12.44 4.83
N SER A 132 9.15 11.43 3.97
CA SER A 132 8.14 11.23 2.94
C SER A 132 6.75 11.02 3.54
N ILE A 133 6.63 10.11 4.52
CA ILE A 133 5.35 9.81 5.19
C ILE A 133 4.82 11.03 5.95
N PHE A 134 5.69 11.73 6.67
CA PHE A 134 5.30 12.94 7.38
C PHE A 134 4.83 14.03 6.40
N PHE A 135 5.58 14.24 5.30
CA PHE A 135 5.21 15.22 4.27
C PHE A 135 3.84 14.92 3.67
N ILE A 136 3.58 13.69 3.21
CA ILE A 136 2.28 13.36 2.59
C ILE A 136 1.10 13.46 3.57
N ALA A 137 1.34 13.22 4.87
CA ALA A 137 0.34 13.43 5.91
C ALA A 137 0.04 14.91 6.13
N CYS A 138 1.07 15.75 6.29
CA CYS A 138 0.93 17.20 6.41
C CYS A 138 0.26 17.80 5.18
N TYR A 139 0.72 17.44 3.98
CA TYR A 139 0.15 17.91 2.72
C TYR A 139 -1.31 17.48 2.57
N GLY A 140 -1.64 16.24 2.94
CA GLY A 140 -3.03 15.76 2.93
C GLY A 140 -3.94 16.55 3.87
N ILE A 141 -3.48 16.82 5.10
CA ILE A 141 -4.24 17.62 6.08
C ILE A 141 -4.41 19.05 5.58
N PHE A 142 -3.34 19.66 5.04
CA PHE A 142 -3.39 20.97 4.42
C PHE A 142 -4.44 21.01 3.30
N LEU A 143 -4.39 20.06 2.35
CA LEU A 143 -5.36 19.99 1.26
C LEU A 143 -6.80 19.81 1.75
N PHE A 144 -7.01 18.99 2.78
CA PHE A 144 -8.32 18.75 3.37
C PHE A 144 -8.95 20.06 3.86
N PHE A 145 -8.21 20.88 4.61
CA PHE A 145 -8.71 22.17 5.10
C PHE A 145 -8.71 23.26 4.02
N TYR A 146 -7.73 23.26 3.13
CA TYR A 146 -7.66 24.18 1.99
C TYR A 146 -8.93 24.11 1.15
N ARG A 147 -9.42 22.88 0.86
CA ARG A 147 -10.66 22.68 0.09
C ARG A 147 -11.89 23.27 0.78
N VAL A 148 -11.96 23.18 2.11
CA VAL A 148 -13.06 23.70 2.91
C VAL A 148 -13.10 25.23 2.85
N ILE A 149 -11.93 25.87 2.82
CA ILE A 149 -11.80 27.34 2.79
C ILE A 149 -12.00 27.89 1.38
N VAL A 150 -11.31 27.31 0.38
CA VAL A 150 -11.21 27.88 -0.97
C VAL A 150 -12.32 27.40 -1.90
N GLY A 151 -12.95 26.27 -1.60
CA GLY A 151 -14.00 25.73 -2.46
C GLY A 151 -13.50 24.90 -3.65
N THR A 152 -12.17 24.73 -3.82
CA THR A 152 -11.56 23.86 -4.85
C THR A 152 -10.29 23.19 -4.31
N LEU A 153 -9.93 22.02 -4.84
CA LEU A 153 -8.66 21.35 -4.52
C LEU A 153 -7.47 22.07 -5.18
N LEU A 154 -6.35 22.14 -4.45
CA LEU A 154 -5.07 22.55 -5.04
C LEU A 154 -4.47 21.37 -5.82
N GLU A 155 -4.44 21.51 -7.14
CA GLU A 155 -3.93 20.51 -8.07
C GLU A 155 -2.71 21.05 -8.83
N ILE A 156 -1.59 20.33 -8.77
CA ILE A 156 -0.40 20.59 -9.58
C ILE A 156 -0.34 19.50 -10.66
N PRO A 157 -0.71 19.81 -11.93
CA PRO A 157 -0.69 18.84 -13.02
C PRO A 157 0.68 18.20 -13.19
N LEU A 158 0.70 16.93 -13.56
CA LEU A 158 1.88 16.08 -13.71
C LEU A 158 2.63 15.77 -12.40
N LEU A 159 2.32 16.44 -11.28
CA LEU A 159 2.97 16.18 -10.00
C LEU A 159 2.01 15.54 -9.00
N THR A 160 0.95 16.24 -8.63
CA THR A 160 -0.06 15.73 -7.69
C THR A 160 -1.24 15.11 -8.42
N THR A 161 -1.46 15.47 -9.69
CA THR A 161 -2.54 14.96 -10.52
C THR A 161 -2.02 14.52 -11.89
N ASN A 162 -2.69 13.54 -12.50
CA ASN A 162 -2.41 13.22 -13.90
C ASN A 162 -2.86 14.39 -14.77
N TYR A 163 -2.16 14.64 -15.87
CA TYR A 163 -2.49 15.73 -16.79
C TYR A 163 -3.97 15.73 -17.22
N HIS A 164 -4.49 14.54 -17.56
CA HIS A 164 -5.84 14.33 -18.04
C HIS A 164 -6.91 14.31 -16.94
N GLU A 165 -6.52 14.42 -15.66
CA GLU A 165 -7.44 14.43 -14.52
C GLU A 165 -7.61 15.85 -13.91
N LYS A 166 -6.92 16.85 -14.46
CA LYS A 166 -6.94 18.23 -13.93
C LYS A 166 -8.36 18.79 -13.89
N GLY A 167 -8.80 19.22 -12.71
CA GLY A 167 -10.09 19.87 -12.48
C GLY A 167 -11.30 18.92 -12.44
N ILE A 168 -11.07 17.60 -12.55
CA ILE A 168 -12.16 16.60 -12.62
C ILE A 168 -12.05 15.59 -11.46
N ILE A 169 -11.04 15.70 -10.59
CA ILE A 169 -10.83 14.75 -9.47
C ILE A 169 -12.02 14.72 -8.53
N GLU A 170 -12.56 15.89 -8.22
CA GLU A 170 -13.66 15.99 -7.26
C GLU A 170 -14.91 15.27 -7.80
N THR A 171 -15.22 15.44 -9.09
CA THR A 171 -16.41 14.88 -9.76
C THR A 171 -16.28 13.41 -10.13
N THR A 172 -15.07 12.91 -10.44
CA THR A 172 -14.90 11.54 -10.96
C THR A 172 -14.52 10.49 -9.92
N LYS A 173 -14.05 10.87 -8.73
CA LYS A 173 -13.51 9.91 -7.74
C LYS A 173 -14.39 9.69 -6.51
N PHE A 174 -15.70 9.92 -6.65
CA PHE A 174 -16.70 9.77 -5.58
C PHE A 174 -16.29 10.50 -4.28
N ILE A 175 -15.62 11.63 -4.44
CA ILE A 175 -15.14 12.44 -3.31
C ILE A 175 -16.28 13.36 -2.82
N HIS A 176 -17.16 13.81 -3.72
CA HIS A 176 -18.22 14.80 -3.46
C HIS A 176 -19.46 14.32 -2.69
N ASN A 177 -19.67 13.02 -2.48
CA ASN A 177 -20.93 12.52 -1.90
C ASN A 177 -21.07 12.76 -0.37
N ARG A 178 -20.37 13.76 0.18
CA ARG A 178 -20.21 13.99 1.63
C ARG A 178 -20.40 15.44 2.06
N GLY A 179 -20.92 16.30 1.18
CA GLY A 179 -21.19 17.71 1.48
C GLY A 179 -19.92 18.56 1.47
N LEU A 180 -19.73 19.38 2.50
CA LEU A 180 -18.60 20.32 2.63
C LEU A 180 -17.24 19.62 2.74
N PHE A 181 -17.19 18.44 3.39
CA PHE A 181 -15.96 17.72 3.65
C PHE A 181 -15.72 16.61 2.63
N LEU A 182 -14.59 16.69 1.94
CA LEU A 182 -14.08 15.65 1.05
C LEU A 182 -13.22 14.65 1.84
N LYS A 183 -13.11 13.39 1.37
CA LYS A 183 -12.10 12.47 1.92
C LYS A 183 -10.70 13.07 1.75
N LEU A 184 -9.83 12.98 2.76
CA LEU A 184 -8.41 13.31 2.59
C LEU A 184 -7.78 12.36 1.57
N ILE A 185 -7.20 12.92 0.51
CA ILE A 185 -6.58 12.18 -0.60
C ILE A 185 -5.07 12.39 -0.74
N SER A 186 -4.51 13.46 -0.17
CA SER A 186 -3.11 13.88 -0.37
C SER A 186 -2.76 13.89 -1.88
N THR A 187 -1.59 13.38 -2.26
CA THR A 187 -1.13 13.22 -3.66
C THR A 187 -1.60 11.92 -4.34
N TYR A 188 -2.44 11.12 -3.66
CA TYR A 188 -2.86 9.80 -4.13
C TYR A 188 -4.18 9.85 -4.90
N ASN A 189 -4.85 11.02 -4.88
CA ASN A 189 -6.13 11.29 -5.53
C ASN A 189 -7.26 10.32 -5.13
N ASN A 190 -7.06 9.53 -4.08
CA ASN A 190 -8.04 8.61 -3.49
C ASN A 190 -7.64 8.32 -2.03
N GLY A 191 -8.54 8.61 -1.10
CA GLY A 191 -8.28 8.49 0.35
C GLY A 191 -8.15 7.05 0.84
N ASN A 192 -8.79 6.08 0.17
CA ASN A 192 -8.61 4.66 0.50
C ASN A 192 -7.20 4.21 0.08
N ILE A 193 -6.75 4.56 -1.13
CA ILE A 193 -5.40 4.21 -1.61
C ILE A 193 -4.33 4.82 -0.69
N PHE A 194 -4.45 6.12 -0.38
CA PHE A 194 -3.58 6.80 0.59
C PHE A 194 -3.56 6.05 1.93
N GLY A 195 -4.75 5.81 2.49
CA GLY A 195 -4.88 5.17 3.80
C GLY A 195 -4.26 3.78 3.85
N LEU A 196 -4.50 2.92 2.87
CA LEU A 196 -3.93 1.57 2.81
C LEU A 196 -2.41 1.59 2.72
N CYS A 197 -1.84 2.48 1.90
CA CYS A 197 -0.39 2.63 1.76
C CYS A 197 0.26 3.04 3.08
N LEU A 198 -0.34 4.02 3.79
CA LEU A 198 0.14 4.44 5.09
C LEU A 198 -0.05 3.36 6.16
N LEU A 199 -1.18 2.65 6.18
CA LEU A 199 -1.46 1.58 7.15
C LEU A 199 -0.45 0.45 7.07
N MET A 200 -0.01 0.07 5.86
CA MET A 200 1.05 -0.93 5.68
C MET A 200 2.38 -0.51 6.29
N ILE A 201 2.70 0.78 6.29
CA ILE A 201 3.97 1.29 6.85
C ILE A 201 3.81 1.80 8.29
N LEU A 202 2.59 1.99 8.78
CA LEU A 202 2.32 2.68 10.04
C LEU A 202 3.04 2.06 11.25
N PRO A 203 3.08 0.72 11.46
CA PRO A 203 3.82 0.14 12.56
C PRO A 203 5.32 0.47 12.47
N LEU A 204 5.90 0.37 11.26
CA LEU A 204 7.30 0.70 11.02
C LEU A 204 7.57 2.18 11.29
N TYR A 205 6.74 3.09 10.76
CA TYR A 205 6.84 4.53 11.00
C TYR A 205 6.77 4.88 12.49
N ASN A 206 5.82 4.28 13.21
CA ASN A 206 5.66 4.44 14.65
C ASN A 206 6.88 3.94 15.45
N TYR A 207 7.62 2.96 14.92
CA TYR A 207 8.84 2.47 15.53
C TYR A 207 10.03 3.41 15.26
N ILE A 208 10.24 3.82 14.01
CA ILE A 208 11.43 4.59 13.59
C ILE A 208 11.36 6.09 13.89
N GLU A 209 10.16 6.69 13.97
CA GLU A 209 9.97 8.08 14.36
C GLU A 209 10.01 8.19 15.89
N LYS A 210 10.74 9.16 16.46
CA LYS A 210 10.79 9.35 17.92
C LYS A 210 9.77 10.41 18.35
N ASN A 211 9.48 11.38 17.49
CA ASN A 211 8.61 12.52 17.80
C ASN A 211 7.12 12.11 17.82
N ILE A 212 6.47 12.23 18.97
CA ILE A 212 5.06 11.89 19.18
C ILE A 212 4.10 12.76 18.36
N PHE A 213 4.43 14.04 18.17
CA PHE A 213 3.62 14.97 17.38
C PHE A 213 3.56 14.53 15.92
N LYS A 214 4.71 14.13 15.34
CA LYS A 214 4.77 13.61 13.97
C LYS A 214 3.96 12.33 13.80
N LYS A 215 4.04 11.40 14.77
CA LYS A 215 3.19 10.19 14.79
C LYS A 215 1.71 10.52 14.79
N ASN A 216 1.30 11.46 15.64
CA ASN A 216 -0.09 11.85 15.77
C ASN A 216 -0.60 12.58 14.51
N ILE A 217 0.22 13.38 13.84
CA ILE A 217 -0.13 13.97 12.54
C ILE A 217 -0.42 12.89 11.50
N VAL A 218 0.45 11.87 11.41
CA VAL A 218 0.24 10.76 10.46
C VAL A 218 -1.05 10.01 10.77
N LYS A 219 -1.32 9.69 12.03
CA LYS A 219 -2.59 9.09 12.45
C LYS A 219 -3.80 9.96 12.14
N LEU A 220 -3.71 11.26 12.41
CA LEU A 220 -4.78 12.20 12.13
C LEU A 220 -5.10 12.25 10.63
N SER A 221 -4.07 12.19 9.78
CA SER A 221 -4.27 12.12 8.32
C SER A 221 -5.04 10.85 7.90
N LEU A 222 -4.81 9.72 8.56
CA LEU A 222 -5.57 8.48 8.34
C LEU A 222 -7.02 8.63 8.78
N ILE A 223 -7.28 9.33 9.89
CA ILE A 223 -8.65 9.57 10.35
C ILE A 223 -9.40 10.49 9.36
N PHE A 224 -8.76 11.55 8.87
CA PHE A 224 -9.37 12.46 7.89
C PHE A 224 -9.55 11.87 6.48
N THR A 225 -9.10 10.64 6.22
CA THR A 225 -9.53 9.92 5.00
C THR A 225 -11.03 9.66 4.98
N LEU A 226 -11.70 9.76 6.14
CA LEU A 226 -13.12 9.48 6.33
C LEU A 226 -13.53 8.10 5.75
N SER A 227 -12.62 7.13 5.78
CA SER A 227 -12.84 5.80 5.23
C SER A 227 -12.96 4.78 6.35
N ARG A 228 -14.10 4.06 6.41
CA ARG A 228 -14.36 3.01 7.40
C ARG A 228 -13.24 1.97 7.42
N THR A 229 -12.79 1.56 6.25
CA THR A 229 -11.74 0.57 6.03
C THR A 229 -10.38 1.06 6.52
N VAL A 230 -10.09 2.34 6.32
CA VAL A 230 -8.86 2.95 6.85
C VAL A 230 -8.93 3.09 8.37
N TRP A 231 -10.09 3.41 8.94
CA TRP A 231 -10.28 3.49 10.39
C TRP A 231 -10.18 2.13 11.08
N ILE A 232 -10.82 1.10 10.52
CA ILE A 232 -10.69 -0.29 10.99
C ILE A 232 -9.22 -0.70 10.91
N GLY A 233 -8.56 -0.42 9.79
CA GLY A 233 -7.13 -0.70 9.62
C GLY A 233 -6.25 0.05 10.62
N LEU A 234 -6.57 1.31 10.96
CA LEU A 234 -5.84 2.08 11.97
C LEU A 234 -5.97 1.45 13.36
N ILE A 235 -7.18 1.01 13.73
CA ILE A 235 -7.42 0.33 15.00
C ILE A 235 -6.64 -0.99 15.05
N ILE A 236 -6.69 -1.80 13.99
CA ILE A 236 -5.93 -3.06 13.89
C ILE A 236 -4.41 -2.80 13.98
N SER A 237 -3.92 -1.80 13.24
CA SER A 237 -2.50 -1.44 13.22
C SER A 237 -2.02 -0.96 14.59
N GLU A 238 -2.81 -0.15 15.31
CA GLU A 238 -2.47 0.29 16.66
C GLU A 238 -2.60 -0.82 17.70
N PHE A 239 -3.56 -1.74 17.56
CA PHE A 239 -3.63 -2.95 18.37
C PHE A 239 -2.33 -3.75 18.21
N PHE A 240 -1.95 -4.04 16.96
CA PHE A 240 -0.72 -4.74 16.65
C PHE A 240 0.53 -4.05 17.21
N PHE A 241 0.69 -2.75 16.96
CA PHE A 241 1.84 -2.02 17.47
C PHE A 241 1.90 -1.99 19.00
N SER A 242 0.76 -1.74 19.65
CA SER A 242 0.73 -1.57 21.10
C SER A 242 0.99 -2.91 21.82
N PHE A 243 0.35 -4.00 21.38
CA PHE A 243 0.46 -5.28 22.09
C PHE A 243 1.71 -6.09 21.71
N PHE A 244 2.24 -5.98 20.49
CA PHE A 244 3.36 -6.80 20.02
C PHE A 244 4.71 -6.07 19.96
N ILE A 245 4.74 -4.73 19.94
CA ILE A 245 5.99 -3.94 19.87
C ILE A 245 6.26 -3.20 21.19
N ILE A 246 5.26 -2.53 21.77
CA ILE A 246 5.47 -1.79 23.02
C ILE A 246 5.60 -2.77 24.19
N LYS A 247 6.73 -2.69 24.90
CA LYS A 247 7.01 -3.55 26.07
C LYS A 247 6.09 -3.25 27.27
N ASN A 248 5.76 -1.97 27.51
CA ASN A 248 4.88 -1.55 28.61
C ASN A 248 3.40 -1.76 28.25
N LYS A 249 2.78 -2.80 28.82
CA LYS A 249 1.39 -3.21 28.53
C LYS A 249 0.34 -2.19 28.96
N HIS A 250 0.52 -1.51 30.10
CA HIS A 250 -0.41 -0.48 30.55
C HIS A 250 -0.42 0.72 29.60
N LYS A 251 0.77 1.24 29.28
CA LYS A 251 0.91 2.36 28.32
C LYS A 251 0.38 1.99 26.93
N SER A 252 0.59 0.74 26.51
CA SER A 252 0.03 0.17 25.29
C SER A 252 -1.50 0.23 25.28
N LEU A 253 -2.14 -0.24 26.36
CA LEU A 253 -3.59 -0.29 26.47
C LEU A 253 -4.21 1.12 26.45
N VAL A 254 -3.66 2.06 27.22
CA VAL A 254 -4.11 3.47 27.21
C VAL A 254 -3.99 4.07 25.81
N ARG A 255 -2.86 3.89 25.12
CA ARG A 255 -2.64 4.42 23.77
C ARG A 255 -3.64 3.85 22.76
N PHE A 256 -3.91 2.55 22.84
CA PHE A 256 -4.89 1.88 21.99
C PHE A 256 -6.30 2.48 22.19
N PHE A 257 -6.77 2.55 23.43
CA PHE A 257 -8.09 3.11 23.75
C PHE A 257 -8.21 4.59 23.36
N MET A 258 -7.16 5.40 23.58
CA MET A 258 -7.16 6.80 23.15
C MET A 258 -7.29 6.94 21.63
N THR A 259 -6.65 6.06 20.85
CA THR A 259 -6.77 6.10 19.39
C THR A 259 -8.18 5.67 18.96
N ALA A 260 -8.73 4.60 19.55
CA ALA A 260 -10.10 4.16 19.28
C ALA A 260 -11.14 5.24 19.64
N LEU A 261 -10.99 5.89 20.80
CA LEU A 261 -11.85 6.97 21.24
C LEU A 261 -11.76 8.18 20.30
N ALA A 262 -10.55 8.54 19.84
CA ALA A 262 -10.37 9.64 18.88
C ALA A 262 -11.07 9.34 17.54
N VAL A 263 -10.99 8.10 17.04
CA VAL A 263 -11.72 7.68 15.83
C VAL A 263 -13.22 7.83 16.04
N ILE A 264 -13.76 7.33 17.15
CA ILE A 264 -15.20 7.43 17.48
C ILE A 264 -15.64 8.89 17.60
N ALA A 265 -14.89 9.71 18.34
CA ALA A 265 -15.20 11.13 18.52
C ALA A 265 -15.25 11.88 17.18
N ILE A 266 -14.31 11.57 16.27
CA ILE A 266 -14.27 12.18 14.95
C ILE A 266 -15.42 11.68 14.06
N ILE A 267 -15.81 10.41 14.16
CA ILE A 267 -17.01 9.88 13.48
C ILE A 267 -18.25 10.65 13.92
N VAL A 268 -18.45 10.81 15.22
CA VAL A 268 -19.61 11.53 15.79
C VAL A 268 -19.59 13.01 15.41
N PHE A 269 -18.41 13.63 15.38
CA PHE A 269 -18.26 15.01 14.94
C PHE A 269 -18.65 15.17 13.48
N PHE A 270 -18.06 14.38 12.57
CA PHE A 270 -18.34 14.50 11.14
C PHE A 270 -19.72 13.97 10.74
N SER A 271 -20.35 13.07 11.51
CA SER A 271 -21.72 12.63 11.20
C SER A 271 -22.74 13.77 11.28
N ARG A 272 -22.44 14.88 11.97
CA ARG A 272 -23.29 16.07 11.98
C ARG A 272 -23.16 16.92 10.71
N TYR A 273 -22.01 16.87 10.06
CA TYR A 273 -21.68 17.70 8.89
C TYR A 273 -21.81 16.95 7.57
N ILE A 274 -21.57 15.65 7.60
CA ILE A 274 -21.90 14.75 6.51
C ILE A 274 -23.42 14.59 6.58
N GLN A 275 -24.13 15.01 5.54
CA GLN A 275 -25.60 14.91 5.40
C GLN A 275 -26.06 13.45 5.27
N ARG A 276 -25.57 12.56 6.13
CA ARG A 276 -25.85 11.13 6.19
C ARG A 276 -26.12 10.76 7.66
N PRO A 277 -27.12 9.91 7.92
CA PRO A 277 -27.39 9.46 9.27
C PRO A 277 -26.23 8.63 9.82
N ILE A 278 -26.08 8.56 11.15
CA ILE A 278 -25.06 7.72 11.81
C ILE A 278 -25.16 6.26 11.36
N SER A 279 -26.37 5.77 11.07
CA SER A 279 -26.61 4.43 10.54
C SER A 279 -25.89 4.15 9.21
N TRP A 280 -25.57 5.17 8.42
CA TRP A 280 -24.80 5.03 7.18
C TRP A 280 -23.39 4.48 7.43
N TYR A 281 -22.77 4.81 8.57
CA TYR A 281 -21.47 4.27 8.93
C TYR A 281 -21.52 2.77 9.23
N PHE A 282 -22.67 2.30 9.74
CA PHE A 282 -22.93 0.90 10.09
C PHE A 282 -23.82 0.19 9.06
N ASP A 283 -23.94 0.75 7.85
CA ASP A 283 -24.78 0.19 6.79
C ASP A 283 -24.31 -1.21 6.41
N LYS A 284 -25.22 -2.19 6.55
CA LYS A 284 -25.01 -3.61 6.26
C LYS A 284 -24.82 -3.87 4.77
N ASP A 285 -25.38 -3.01 3.91
CA ASP A 285 -25.22 -3.13 2.45
C ASP A 285 -23.88 -2.55 1.97
N MET A 286 -23.06 -2.01 2.89
CA MET A 286 -21.81 -1.31 2.62
C MET A 286 -21.94 -0.27 1.50
N GLY A 287 -23.04 0.50 1.51
CA GLY A 287 -23.33 1.49 0.46
C GLY A 287 -23.87 0.87 -0.84
N GLY A 288 -24.56 -0.26 -0.76
CA GLY A 288 -25.17 -0.97 -1.89
C GLY A 288 -24.27 -2.01 -2.56
N ARG A 289 -22.99 -2.06 -2.19
CA ARG A 289 -21.97 -2.94 -2.80
C ARG A 289 -22.21 -4.42 -2.52
N VAL A 290 -22.86 -4.75 -1.40
CA VAL A 290 -23.15 -6.16 -1.04
C VAL A 290 -24.33 -6.74 -1.85
N LYS A 291 -25.28 -5.90 -2.26
CA LYS A 291 -26.50 -6.32 -2.96
C LYS A 291 -26.23 -6.86 -4.37
N GLU A 292 -25.09 -6.52 -4.96
CA GLU A 292 -24.63 -7.06 -6.24
C GLU A 292 -24.10 -8.51 -6.12
N TYR A 293 -23.94 -9.05 -4.91
CA TYR A 293 -23.20 -10.29 -4.68
C TYR A 293 -24.03 -11.55 -4.41
N TYR A 294 -25.26 -11.64 -4.94
CA TYR A 294 -25.94 -12.93 -5.10
C TYR A 294 -25.32 -13.69 -6.29
N PHE A 295 -24.07 -14.13 -6.15
CA PHE A 295 -23.39 -14.92 -7.17
C PHE A 295 -23.18 -16.36 -6.72
N ILE A 296 -23.32 -17.28 -7.67
CA ILE A 296 -23.01 -18.69 -7.48
C ILE A 296 -21.48 -18.83 -7.55
N ILE A 297 -20.84 -19.13 -6.42
CA ILE A 297 -19.41 -19.42 -6.37
C ILE A 297 -19.16 -20.72 -7.11
N LYS A 298 -18.40 -20.66 -8.20
CA LYS A 298 -17.92 -21.83 -8.92
C LYS A 298 -16.48 -22.15 -8.51
N PHE A 299 -16.08 -23.40 -8.71
CA PHE A 299 -14.71 -23.83 -8.45
C PHE A 299 -13.71 -23.12 -9.37
N LEU A 300 -14.05 -23.00 -10.66
CA LEU A 300 -13.26 -22.31 -11.69
C LEU A 300 -13.94 -21.02 -12.17
N SER A 301 -13.12 -20.10 -12.71
CA SER A 301 -13.61 -18.90 -13.38
C SER A 301 -14.36 -19.24 -14.66
N HIS A 302 -15.41 -18.47 -14.96
CA HIS A 302 -16.23 -18.62 -16.16
C HIS A 302 -16.73 -17.27 -16.69
N ILE A 303 -16.21 -16.17 -16.16
CA ILE A 303 -16.60 -14.81 -16.53
C ILE A 303 -15.37 -14.05 -17.04
N PRO A 304 -15.56 -13.12 -17.98
CA PRO A 304 -14.46 -12.28 -18.45
C PRO A 304 -13.90 -11.42 -17.30
N PHE A 305 -12.61 -11.12 -17.38
CA PHE A 305 -11.98 -10.24 -16.40
C PHE A 305 -12.41 -8.79 -16.64
N ALA A 306 -13.18 -8.24 -15.70
CA ALA A 306 -13.53 -6.82 -15.68
C ALA A 306 -12.54 -6.02 -14.83
N HIS A 307 -12.55 -6.23 -13.51
CA HIS A 307 -11.69 -5.54 -12.55
C HIS A 307 -11.76 -6.22 -11.19
N ILE A 308 -10.76 -6.06 -10.32
CA ILE A 308 -10.85 -6.47 -8.91
C ILE A 308 -11.39 -5.28 -8.11
N ALA A 309 -12.59 -5.43 -7.56
CA ALA A 309 -13.27 -4.36 -6.82
C ALA A 309 -12.67 -4.11 -5.42
N GLU A 310 -13.26 -3.14 -4.72
CA GLU A 310 -12.84 -2.66 -3.39
C GLU A 310 -12.91 -3.71 -2.27
N MET A 311 -13.61 -4.82 -2.48
CA MET A 311 -13.62 -5.98 -1.58
C MET A 311 -12.77 -7.09 -2.20
N ILE A 312 -11.47 -7.03 -1.97
CA ILE A 312 -10.46 -7.79 -2.73
C ILE A 312 -10.76 -9.29 -2.72
N TYR A 313 -10.95 -9.88 -1.54
CA TYR A 313 -11.15 -11.32 -1.43
C TYR A 313 -12.43 -11.81 -2.11
N PHE A 314 -13.54 -11.09 -1.91
CA PHE A 314 -14.80 -11.39 -2.59
C PHE A 314 -14.69 -11.23 -4.10
N SER A 315 -14.01 -10.19 -4.55
CA SER A 315 -13.79 -9.92 -5.98
C SER A 315 -12.94 -11.02 -6.63
N VAL A 316 -11.85 -11.44 -5.97
CA VAL A 316 -11.02 -12.55 -6.44
C VAL A 316 -11.83 -13.85 -6.46
N LEU A 317 -12.62 -14.12 -5.42
CA LEU A 317 -13.47 -15.31 -5.37
C LEU A 317 -14.54 -15.32 -6.49
N TYR A 318 -15.14 -14.18 -6.79
CA TYR A 318 -16.11 -14.02 -7.85
C TYR A 318 -15.48 -14.20 -9.25
N ILE A 319 -14.36 -13.52 -9.50
CA ILE A 319 -13.72 -13.48 -10.82
C ILE A 319 -12.96 -14.75 -11.11
N PHE A 320 -12.19 -15.24 -10.15
CA PHE A 320 -11.25 -16.35 -10.34
C PHE A 320 -11.78 -17.68 -9.78
N GLY A 321 -12.97 -17.69 -9.17
CA GLY A 321 -13.53 -18.89 -8.54
C GLY A 321 -12.79 -19.29 -7.27
N PHE A 322 -13.23 -20.39 -6.66
CA PHE A 322 -12.68 -20.89 -5.40
C PHE A 322 -11.20 -21.30 -5.51
N LEU A 323 -10.81 -21.94 -6.62
CA LEU A 323 -9.42 -22.34 -6.83
C LEU A 323 -8.50 -21.12 -6.91
N GLY A 324 -8.85 -20.14 -7.74
CA GLY A 324 -8.07 -18.92 -7.88
C GLY A 324 -7.97 -18.13 -6.57
N PHE A 325 -9.02 -18.13 -5.76
CA PHE A 325 -9.02 -17.53 -4.43
C PHE A 325 -8.03 -18.20 -3.46
N ILE A 326 -7.98 -19.53 -3.42
CA ILE A 326 -6.98 -20.24 -2.59
C ILE A 326 -5.56 -19.90 -3.05
N LEU A 327 -5.31 -19.95 -4.37
CA LEU A 327 -3.99 -19.63 -4.93
C LEU A 327 -3.59 -18.17 -4.64
N PHE A 328 -4.55 -17.25 -4.68
CA PHE A 328 -4.36 -15.86 -4.29
C PHE A 328 -3.97 -15.71 -2.82
N ILE A 329 -4.67 -16.38 -1.90
CA ILE A 329 -4.33 -16.37 -0.47
C ILE A 329 -2.91 -16.90 -0.26
N ILE A 330 -2.58 -18.04 -0.86
CA ILE A 330 -1.22 -18.62 -0.74
C ILE A 330 -0.17 -17.61 -1.23
N SER A 331 -0.40 -17.03 -2.40
CA SER A 331 0.50 -16.04 -3.01
C SER A 331 0.74 -14.85 -2.10
N MET A 332 -0.35 -14.24 -1.61
CA MET A 332 -0.28 -13.05 -0.75
C MET A 332 0.30 -13.38 0.63
N PHE A 333 -0.07 -14.49 1.28
CA PHE A 333 0.45 -14.79 2.61
C PHE A 333 1.88 -15.37 2.61
N SER A 334 2.37 -15.85 1.47
CA SER A 334 3.67 -16.51 1.36
C SER A 334 4.85 -15.72 1.92
N PRO A 335 5.01 -14.39 1.73
CA PRO A 335 6.19 -13.68 2.25
C PRO A 335 6.25 -13.70 3.77
N ILE A 336 5.11 -13.53 4.44
CA ILE A 336 5.01 -13.61 5.90
C ILE A 336 5.28 -15.04 6.35
N ALA A 337 4.63 -16.02 5.73
CA ALA A 337 4.76 -17.43 6.10
C ALA A 337 6.20 -17.94 5.97
N PHE A 338 6.87 -17.68 4.84
CA PHE A 338 8.27 -18.11 4.66
C PHE A 338 9.21 -17.44 5.65
N PHE A 339 9.03 -16.14 5.91
CA PHE A 339 9.85 -15.43 6.89
C PHE A 339 9.67 -16.00 8.31
N THR A 340 8.42 -16.22 8.74
CA THR A 340 8.14 -16.71 10.09
C THR A 340 8.62 -18.15 10.26
N LEU A 341 8.32 -19.05 9.31
CA LEU A 341 8.76 -20.45 9.34
C LEU A 341 10.28 -20.59 9.45
N LYS A 342 11.03 -19.80 8.67
CA LYS A 342 12.50 -19.78 8.73
C LYS A 342 13.02 -19.33 10.10
N ASN A 343 12.36 -18.35 10.70
CA ASN A 343 12.83 -17.66 11.90
C ASN A 343 12.14 -18.14 13.19
N ILE A 344 11.43 -19.27 13.18
CA ILE A 344 10.72 -19.83 14.36
C ILE A 344 11.61 -19.91 15.61
N LYS A 345 12.88 -20.29 15.43
CA LYS A 345 13.84 -20.50 16.54
C LYS A 345 14.69 -19.26 16.86
N SER A 346 14.55 -18.18 16.09
CA SER A 346 15.37 -16.97 16.21
C SER A 346 14.57 -15.80 16.75
N ASN A 347 15.22 -14.91 17.49
CA ASN A 347 14.61 -13.65 17.89
C ASN A 347 14.43 -12.74 16.67
N ILE A 348 13.18 -12.57 16.26
CA ILE A 348 12.79 -11.65 15.18
C ILE A 348 13.01 -10.20 15.65
N SER A 349 13.65 -9.38 14.80
CA SER A 349 13.88 -7.97 15.11
C SER A 349 12.55 -7.20 15.19
N ASP A 350 12.51 -6.11 15.96
CA ASP A 350 11.28 -5.32 16.08
C ASP A 350 10.90 -4.62 14.77
N ILE A 351 11.87 -4.34 13.88
CA ILE A 351 11.62 -3.81 12.54
C ILE A 351 10.89 -4.85 11.69
N ASP A 352 11.36 -6.10 11.69
CA ASP A 352 10.71 -7.18 10.95
C ASP A 352 9.30 -7.43 11.47
N LYS A 353 9.10 -7.43 12.80
CA LYS A 353 7.76 -7.48 13.39
C LYS A 353 6.90 -6.33 12.89
N CYS A 354 7.39 -5.09 12.88
CA CYS A 354 6.63 -3.95 12.38
C CYS A 354 6.20 -4.15 10.91
N ILE A 355 7.07 -4.68 10.06
CA ILE A 355 6.75 -4.95 8.65
C ILE A 355 5.70 -6.07 8.54
N ILE A 356 5.86 -7.17 9.29
CA ILE A 356 4.88 -8.27 9.34
C ILE A 356 3.50 -7.74 9.75
N LEU A 357 3.44 -6.95 10.83
CA LEU A 357 2.19 -6.39 11.34
C LEU A 357 1.55 -5.41 10.36
N GLY A 358 2.35 -4.66 9.60
CA GLY A 358 1.87 -3.77 8.54
C GLY A 358 1.27 -4.55 7.36
N LEU A 359 1.98 -5.57 6.88
CA LEU A 359 1.48 -6.47 5.84
C LEU A 359 0.21 -7.23 6.30
N ALA A 360 0.20 -7.74 7.53
CA ALA A 360 -0.95 -8.41 8.11
C ALA A 360 -2.16 -7.46 8.24
N THR A 361 -1.94 -6.20 8.64
CA THR A 361 -3.00 -5.18 8.67
C THR A 361 -3.66 -5.06 7.31
N TYR A 362 -2.87 -4.95 6.23
CA TYR A 362 -3.41 -4.87 4.88
C TYR A 362 -4.18 -6.13 4.46
N LEU A 363 -3.63 -7.31 4.74
CA LEU A 363 -4.28 -8.58 4.43
C LEU A 363 -5.61 -8.74 5.18
N ILE A 364 -5.73 -8.26 6.42
CA ILE A 364 -6.99 -8.31 7.18
C ILE A 364 -7.98 -7.27 6.62
N VAL A 365 -7.52 -6.05 6.37
CA VAL A 365 -8.36 -4.97 5.84
C VAL A 365 -8.86 -5.29 4.43
N SER A 366 -8.19 -6.19 3.70
CA SER A 366 -8.61 -6.71 2.39
C SER A 366 -9.93 -7.50 2.40
N PHE A 367 -10.41 -7.92 3.58
CA PHE A 367 -11.78 -8.44 3.76
C PHE A 367 -12.84 -7.33 3.78
N SER A 368 -12.44 -6.10 4.10
CA SER A 368 -13.32 -4.95 4.24
C SER A 368 -13.47 -4.18 2.93
N ASP A 369 -14.50 -3.35 2.88
CA ASP A 369 -14.91 -2.60 1.71
C ASP A 369 -14.06 -1.33 1.50
N GLY A 370 -13.22 -1.31 0.47
CA GLY A 370 -12.33 -0.19 0.16
C GLY A 370 -10.87 -0.55 0.18
N ALA A 371 -10.54 -1.83 0.30
CA ALA A 371 -9.21 -2.33 0.05
C ALA A 371 -8.97 -2.38 -1.46
N LEU A 372 -7.90 -1.76 -1.92
CA LEU A 372 -7.61 -1.62 -3.35
C LEU A 372 -6.29 -2.33 -3.69
N LEU A 373 -6.27 -3.01 -4.83
CA LEU A 373 -5.05 -3.56 -5.44
C LEU A 373 -4.38 -2.58 -6.42
N TYR A 374 -4.92 -1.38 -6.56
CA TYR A 374 -4.46 -0.38 -7.52
C TYR A 374 -3.13 0.25 -7.09
N LEU A 375 -2.45 0.84 -8.08
CA LEU A 375 -1.19 1.54 -7.87
C LEU A 375 -1.39 2.78 -6.98
N PRO A 376 -0.57 3.00 -5.93
CA PRO A 376 0.68 2.29 -5.62
C PRO A 376 0.60 1.18 -4.54
N VAL A 377 -0.58 0.73 -4.12
CA VAL A 377 -0.74 -0.20 -2.97
C VAL A 377 0.10 -1.46 -3.13
N MET A 378 0.05 -2.10 -4.31
CA MET A 378 0.83 -3.31 -4.57
C MET A 378 2.35 -3.06 -4.61
N ALA A 379 2.80 -1.86 -5.01
CA ALA A 379 4.23 -1.54 -4.94
C ALA A 379 4.72 -1.47 -3.50
N PHE A 380 3.91 -0.89 -2.59
CA PHE A 380 4.21 -0.90 -1.16
C PHE A 380 4.25 -2.32 -0.61
N TYR A 381 3.22 -3.11 -0.94
CA TYR A 381 3.10 -4.49 -0.48
C TYR A 381 4.33 -5.32 -0.87
N TRP A 382 4.63 -5.41 -2.16
CA TRP A 382 5.73 -6.24 -2.65
C TRP A 382 7.11 -5.72 -2.24
N PHE A 383 7.29 -4.40 -2.16
CA PHE A 383 8.52 -3.82 -1.62
C PHE A 383 8.73 -4.22 -0.16
N LEU A 384 7.71 -4.06 0.70
CA LEU A 384 7.80 -4.43 2.11
C LEU A 384 8.01 -5.93 2.29
N SER A 385 7.35 -6.77 1.49
CA SER A 385 7.58 -8.21 1.46
C SER A 385 9.01 -8.56 1.09
N SER A 386 9.58 -7.92 0.06
CA SER A 386 10.98 -8.15 -0.33
C SER A 386 11.96 -7.64 0.73
N PHE A 387 11.67 -6.48 1.32
CA PHE A 387 12.46 -5.90 2.41
C PHE A 387 12.48 -6.79 3.65
N LEU A 388 11.34 -7.37 4.03
CA LEU A 388 11.21 -8.34 5.14
C LEU A 388 12.10 -9.57 4.93
N LEU A 389 12.15 -10.09 3.70
CA LEU A 389 12.90 -11.31 3.39
C LEU A 389 14.41 -11.08 3.25
N SER A 390 14.87 -9.82 3.27
CA SER A 390 16.28 -9.47 3.14
C SER A 390 17.01 -9.67 4.48
N LYS A 391 18.26 -10.14 4.45
CA LYS A 391 19.07 -10.37 5.67
C LYS A 391 19.74 -9.05 5.97
N LYS A 392 19.21 -8.35 6.94
CA LYS A 392 19.77 -7.09 7.40
C LYS A 392 20.05 -7.24 8.88
N GLU A 393 21.30 -7.01 9.28
CA GLU A 393 21.59 -6.69 10.67
C GLU A 393 21.05 -5.28 10.89
N LEU A 394 19.79 -5.21 11.31
CA LEU A 394 19.10 -3.96 11.58
C LEU A 394 19.39 -3.51 13.01
N THR A 395 20.63 -3.12 13.29
CA THR A 395 20.96 -2.38 14.51
C THR A 395 20.71 -0.90 14.23
N LEU A 396 19.60 -0.37 14.77
CA LEU A 396 19.39 1.07 14.78
C LEU A 396 20.24 1.68 15.89
N GLU A 397 21.47 2.10 15.56
CA GLU A 397 22.19 3.06 16.37
C GLU A 397 21.59 4.45 16.09
N PHE A 398 20.71 4.94 16.98
CA PHE A 398 20.12 6.29 16.92
C PHE A 398 20.32 7.08 18.19
#